data_AF-A0A9E4UL78-F1
#
_entry.id   AF-A0A9E4UL78-F1
#
_cell.length_a   1.000
_cell.length_b   1.000
_cell.length_c   1.000
_cell.angle_alpha   90.00
_cell.angle_beta   90.00
_cell.angle_gamma   90.00
#
_symmetry.space_group_name_H-M   'P 1'
#
loop_
_entity.id
_entity.type
_entity.pdbx_description
1 polymer ?
#
loop_
_entity_poly.entity_id
_entity_poly.type
_entity_poly.pdbx_seq_one_letter_code
_entity_poly.pdbx_strand_id
1 'polypeptide(L)'
;MSMPLRRGTLTVAFSAAAALLLALAACTQSGGQNTPPTVPVAATIPVAADTRTPPPTVVMVPTSTSLPTAAAKPTPTLAATSTPVATETPDPTATPPPPTATPQPTATPIPPPTATPRPTATPTTPQPDTTRLDLGAGVFLSVSPEAAIAGRDVSFSLSGLPPWDRVTITFIDPQGVPASWITDEDVRVLEQDGSEATTIVMYPAASGVLDWKRYGAQDETGAWSMDIDVAGGSVSITYTMHSLKLSDVETVSLGTLLTRHPAPGFDIYYSDLVPAALVVDLQEHLSDTALLLERRTQTEMGQIPDVYLAGNRELMTMVSSVTGIDLGLKDGYYINFGQRPGIFMRTDLTGTEVRRLLTHEYIHHIFDGLANERTLPAWLTEGLSKYYEFDTALSGPRPDASRLRQFAATDRARTAAQAGALFSLAALESQSDWNSRTDRDELALQYAEAYMAVRFLNETYGPLSGKDMVVEIGRGSSLSDSIKAATGLDLGVFESQFNRWLVKWEDRERGP
;
A
#
# COMPACT_ATOMS: atom_id res chain seq x y z
N MET A 1 0.64 72.90 -39.37
CA MET A 1 -0.79 73.16 -39.08
C MET A 1 -1.54 71.83 -39.13
N SER A 2 -2.18 71.47 -38.02
CA SER A 2 -3.21 70.44 -37.81
C SER A 2 -2.97 68.96 -38.20
N MET A 3 -3.04 68.13 -37.14
CA MET A 3 -3.14 66.64 -36.98
C MET A 3 -4.11 65.90 -37.95
N PRO A 4 -4.17 64.53 -38.05
CA PRO A 4 -4.14 63.56 -36.91
C PRO A 4 -3.60 62.11 -37.12
N LEU A 5 -3.68 61.39 -35.99
CA LEU A 5 -3.47 59.96 -35.66
C LEU A 5 -3.74 58.89 -36.74
N ARG A 6 -2.99 57.78 -36.64
CA ARG A 6 -3.55 56.44 -36.87
C ARG A 6 -2.98 55.37 -35.91
N ARG A 7 -3.91 54.60 -35.35
CA ARG A 7 -3.76 53.46 -34.44
C ARG A 7 -3.11 52.26 -35.10
N GLY A 8 -2.31 51.50 -34.36
CA GLY A 8 -1.89 50.13 -34.68
C GLY A 8 -2.20 49.21 -33.51
N THR A 9 -3.25 48.40 -33.68
CA THR A 9 -3.66 47.28 -32.80
C THR A 9 -2.74 46.08 -33.03
N LEU A 10 -2.21 45.50 -31.95
CA LEU A 10 -1.54 44.20 -31.94
C LEU A 10 -2.52 43.16 -31.39
N THR A 11 -2.96 42.27 -32.28
CA THR A 11 -3.82 41.11 -31.99
C THR A 11 -2.90 39.90 -31.78
N VAL A 12 -2.93 39.29 -30.60
CA VAL A 12 -2.32 37.97 -30.35
C VAL A 12 -3.46 36.96 -30.25
N ALA A 13 -3.44 35.98 -31.15
CA ALA A 13 -4.48 34.96 -31.29
C ALA A 13 -4.29 33.83 -30.25
N PHE A 14 -5.38 33.52 -29.54
CA PHE A 14 -5.58 32.27 -28.81
C PHE A 14 -6.19 31.24 -29.77
N SER A 15 -5.58 30.06 -29.87
CA SER A 15 -6.17 28.91 -30.57
C SER A 15 -6.88 28.01 -29.57
N ALA A 16 -8.21 28.05 -29.60
CA ALA A 16 -9.09 27.01 -29.08
C ALA A 16 -9.61 26.19 -30.27
N ALA A 17 -9.60 24.87 -30.16
CA ALA A 17 -10.29 23.99 -31.10
C ALA A 17 -10.91 22.82 -30.34
N ALA A 18 -12.24 22.88 -30.22
CA ALA A 18 -13.11 21.75 -29.96
C ALA A 18 -14.17 21.74 -31.06
N ALA A 19 -14.45 20.56 -31.64
CA ALA A 19 -15.78 20.05 -31.92
C ALA A 19 -15.71 18.85 -32.89
N LEU A 20 -16.12 17.70 -32.36
CA LEU A 20 -16.49 16.48 -33.05
C LEU A 20 -17.94 16.62 -33.53
N LEU A 21 -18.23 16.26 -34.79
CA LEU A 21 -19.59 16.15 -35.31
C LEU A 21 -19.62 15.11 -36.43
N LEU A 22 -20.28 13.97 -36.19
CA LEU A 22 -20.86 13.16 -37.26
C LEU A 22 -22.08 12.41 -36.71
N ALA A 23 -23.24 12.83 -37.19
CA ALA A 23 -24.50 12.12 -37.09
C ALA A 23 -24.76 11.38 -38.40
N LEU A 24 -25.36 10.19 -38.34
CA LEU A 24 -26.24 9.65 -39.39
C LEU A 24 -27.22 8.64 -38.75
N ALA A 25 -28.51 8.99 -38.79
CA ALA A 25 -29.65 8.08 -38.75
C ALA A 25 -29.85 7.48 -40.18
N ALA A 26 -30.64 6.45 -40.49
CA ALA A 26 -31.79 5.82 -39.88
C ALA A 26 -32.02 4.44 -40.55
N CYS A 27 -32.82 3.56 -39.93
CA CYS A 27 -34.10 3.05 -40.47
C CYS A 27 -34.67 1.92 -39.61
N THR A 28 -35.94 2.06 -39.25
CA THR A 28 -36.81 1.10 -38.57
C THR A 28 -37.90 0.62 -39.53
N GLN A 29 -38.24 -0.68 -39.56
CA GLN A 29 -39.64 -1.14 -39.67
C GLN A 29 -39.84 -2.65 -39.42
N SER A 30 -40.56 -2.93 -38.31
CA SER A 30 -41.65 -3.91 -38.06
C SER A 30 -41.96 -5.07 -39.02
N GLY A 31 -42.18 -6.27 -38.46
CA GLY A 31 -43.18 -7.24 -38.97
C GLY A 31 -42.88 -8.71 -38.61
N GLY A 32 -43.66 -9.33 -37.71
CA GLY A 32 -43.39 -10.67 -37.16
C GLY A 32 -43.97 -11.87 -37.93
N GLN A 33 -43.55 -13.08 -37.52
CA GLN A 33 -44.39 -14.25 -37.17
C GLN A 33 -43.54 -15.52 -36.92
N ASN A 34 -44.09 -16.37 -36.05
CA ASN A 34 -43.57 -17.65 -35.55
C ASN A 34 -43.30 -18.70 -36.64
N THR A 35 -42.16 -19.42 -36.55
CA THR A 35 -42.02 -20.91 -36.53
C THR A 35 -40.55 -21.33 -36.69
N PRO A 36 -40.14 -22.54 -36.21
CA PRO A 36 -38.76 -22.83 -35.81
C PRO A 36 -37.93 -23.43 -36.97
N PRO A 37 -36.59 -23.19 -37.04
CA PRO A 37 -35.79 -23.84 -38.05
C PRO A 37 -35.01 -25.04 -37.51
N THR A 38 -35.32 -26.16 -38.15
CA THR A 38 -34.48 -27.29 -38.53
C THR A 38 -33.05 -26.89 -38.93
N VAL A 39 -32.08 -27.73 -38.57
CA VAL A 39 -30.67 -27.69 -38.98
C VAL A 39 -30.53 -27.68 -40.51
N PRO A 40 -29.54 -26.94 -41.06
CA PRO A 40 -28.80 -27.49 -42.19
C PRO A 40 -27.29 -27.25 -42.17
N VAL A 41 -26.64 -28.17 -42.88
CA VAL A 41 -25.22 -28.31 -43.18
C VAL A 41 -24.71 -27.22 -44.14
N ALA A 42 -23.39 -26.98 -44.03
CA ALA A 42 -22.55 -26.01 -44.71
C ALA A 42 -22.73 -25.82 -46.23
N ALA A 43 -22.62 -24.56 -46.66
CA ALA A 43 -22.19 -24.19 -48.01
C ALA A 43 -21.40 -22.87 -47.97
N THR A 44 -20.25 -22.90 -48.63
CA THR A 44 -19.21 -21.87 -48.73
C THR A 44 -19.60 -20.75 -49.71
N ILE A 45 -19.29 -19.48 -49.38
CA ILE A 45 -19.30 -18.33 -50.30
C ILE A 45 -18.02 -17.49 -50.07
N PRO A 46 -17.35 -16.98 -51.13
CA PRO A 46 -16.02 -16.39 -51.06
C PRO A 46 -16.06 -14.91 -50.61
N VAL A 47 -15.02 -14.50 -49.87
CA VAL A 47 -14.81 -13.09 -49.48
C VAL A 47 -13.70 -12.48 -50.33
N ALA A 48 -14.01 -11.32 -50.90
CA ALA A 48 -13.13 -10.45 -51.66
C ALA A 48 -12.00 -9.89 -50.79
N ALA A 49 -10.81 -9.86 -51.36
CA ALA A 49 -9.60 -9.31 -50.77
C ALA A 49 -9.68 -7.79 -50.66
N ASP A 50 -9.41 -7.25 -49.47
CA ASP A 50 -8.98 -5.88 -49.30
C ASP A 50 -7.58 -5.87 -48.68
N THR A 51 -6.75 -5.01 -49.25
CA THR A 51 -5.29 -5.02 -49.20
C THR A 51 -4.83 -4.05 -48.12
N ARG A 52 -4.29 -4.57 -47.02
CA ARG A 52 -3.44 -3.77 -46.12
C ARG A 52 -2.19 -4.54 -45.72
N THR A 53 -1.07 -3.86 -45.93
CA THR A 53 0.32 -4.30 -45.82
C THR A 53 0.68 -4.73 -44.40
N PRO A 54 1.33 -5.90 -44.18
CA PRO A 54 1.89 -6.28 -42.89
C PRO A 54 3.26 -5.60 -42.63
N PRO A 55 3.67 -5.41 -41.37
CA PRO A 55 5.02 -4.97 -41.01
C PRO A 55 6.09 -6.01 -41.41
N PRO A 56 7.35 -5.60 -41.63
CA PRO A 56 8.37 -6.48 -42.19
C PRO A 56 8.71 -7.66 -41.27
N THR A 57 8.68 -8.85 -41.86
CA THR A 57 9.16 -10.11 -41.26
C THR A 57 10.69 -10.09 -41.18
N VAL A 58 11.24 -10.29 -39.98
CA VAL A 58 12.68 -10.55 -39.79
C VAL A 58 12.97 -11.95 -40.32
N VAL A 59 13.71 -12.01 -41.42
CA VAL A 59 14.21 -13.26 -42.01
C VAL A 59 15.44 -13.71 -41.20
N MET A 60 15.37 -14.90 -40.59
CA MET A 60 16.55 -15.57 -40.04
C MET A 60 17.48 -15.97 -41.19
N VAL A 61 18.69 -15.43 -41.17
CA VAL A 61 19.79 -15.78 -42.08
C VAL A 61 20.38 -17.14 -41.66
N PRO A 62 20.69 -18.06 -42.59
CA PRO A 62 21.26 -19.36 -42.25
C PRO A 62 22.69 -19.23 -41.70
N THR A 63 22.95 -20.05 -40.70
CA THR A 63 24.23 -20.27 -40.02
C THR A 63 25.37 -20.56 -40.99
N SER A 64 26.42 -19.73 -40.96
CA SER A 64 27.70 -20.04 -41.60
C SER A 64 28.53 -20.96 -40.70
N THR A 65 28.72 -22.20 -41.17
CA THR A 65 29.65 -23.18 -40.62
C THR A 65 31.08 -22.67 -40.73
N SER A 66 31.73 -22.37 -39.59
CA SER A 66 33.16 -22.06 -39.54
C SER A 66 34.02 -23.33 -39.55
N LEU A 67 35.03 -23.34 -40.41
CA LEU A 67 36.10 -24.34 -40.57
C LEU A 67 36.85 -24.67 -39.24
N PRO A 68 37.52 -25.84 -39.13
CA PRO A 68 38.23 -26.23 -37.91
C PRO A 68 39.52 -25.42 -37.78
N THR A 69 39.72 -24.81 -36.61
CA THR A 69 40.95 -24.09 -36.28
C THR A 69 42.01 -25.07 -35.80
N ALA A 70 43.22 -24.88 -36.33
CA ALA A 70 44.40 -25.70 -36.15
C ALA A 70 44.87 -25.81 -34.68
N ALA A 71 45.47 -26.96 -34.37
CA ALA A 71 46.11 -27.27 -33.10
C ALA A 71 47.16 -26.22 -32.71
N ALA A 72 47.01 -25.66 -31.51
CA ALA A 72 48.03 -24.80 -30.91
C ALA A 72 49.19 -25.65 -30.36
N LYS A 73 50.40 -25.19 -30.72
CA LYS A 73 51.74 -25.64 -30.35
C LYS A 73 51.97 -25.69 -28.82
N PRO A 74 52.80 -26.62 -28.29
CA PRO A 74 53.02 -26.74 -26.84
C PRO A 74 53.72 -25.51 -26.25
N THR A 75 53.19 -25.07 -25.10
CA THR A 75 53.72 -24.02 -24.22
C THR A 75 55.04 -24.48 -23.56
N PRO A 76 56.06 -23.61 -23.43
CA PRO A 76 57.35 -23.99 -22.83
C PRO A 76 57.23 -24.32 -21.33
N THR A 77 57.89 -25.41 -20.94
CA THR A 77 58.12 -25.85 -19.56
C THR A 77 58.84 -24.76 -18.76
N LEU A 78 58.18 -24.23 -17.73
CA LEU A 78 58.83 -23.36 -16.74
C LEU A 78 59.71 -24.20 -15.81
N ALA A 79 60.91 -23.68 -15.56
CA ALA A 79 61.96 -24.30 -14.75
C ALA A 79 61.56 -24.48 -13.28
N ALA A 80 62.06 -25.54 -12.66
CA ALA A 80 61.86 -25.87 -11.25
C ALA A 80 62.31 -24.72 -10.35
N THR A 81 61.36 -24.21 -9.55
CA THR A 81 61.63 -23.25 -8.47
C THR A 81 62.05 -24.04 -7.23
N SER A 82 63.14 -23.62 -6.59
CA SER A 82 63.77 -24.27 -5.45
C SER A 82 62.84 -24.39 -4.24
N THR A 83 62.89 -25.56 -3.61
CA THR A 83 62.24 -25.94 -2.36
C THR A 83 62.52 -24.92 -1.24
N PRO A 84 61.50 -24.42 -0.51
CA PRO A 84 61.74 -23.59 0.67
C PRO A 84 62.37 -24.41 1.78
N VAL A 85 63.43 -23.86 2.38
CA VAL A 85 64.13 -24.41 3.55
C VAL A 85 63.21 -24.32 4.77
N ALA A 86 63.13 -25.39 5.56
CA ALA A 86 62.35 -25.43 6.80
C ALA A 86 62.82 -24.32 7.77
N THR A 87 61.89 -23.49 8.21
CA THR A 87 62.11 -22.50 9.26
C THR A 87 62.01 -23.20 10.61
N GLU A 88 63.01 -23.01 11.47
CA GLU A 88 63.01 -23.58 12.82
C GLU A 88 61.86 -23.02 13.67
N THR A 89 61.19 -23.92 14.37
CA THR A 89 60.13 -23.64 15.33
C THR A 89 60.72 -22.84 16.50
N PRO A 90 60.19 -21.64 16.84
CA PRO A 90 60.65 -20.91 18.02
C PRO A 90 60.24 -21.64 19.31
N ASP A 91 61.15 -21.64 20.29
CA ASP A 91 60.96 -22.20 21.64
C ASP A 91 59.72 -21.61 22.35
N PRO A 92 59.04 -22.39 23.21
CA PRO A 92 57.86 -21.91 23.92
C PRO A 92 58.21 -20.75 24.86
N THR A 93 57.53 -19.62 24.65
CA THR A 93 57.61 -18.44 25.50
C THR A 93 57.02 -18.73 26.89
N ALA A 94 57.70 -18.27 27.93
CA ALA A 94 57.32 -18.47 29.32
C ALA A 94 55.90 -17.98 29.64
N THR A 95 55.18 -18.77 30.43
CA THR A 95 53.82 -18.53 30.93
C THR A 95 53.70 -17.16 31.63
N PRO A 96 52.70 -16.33 31.28
CA PRO A 96 52.47 -15.06 31.97
C PRO A 96 51.99 -15.29 33.42
N PRO A 97 52.29 -14.36 34.35
CA PRO A 97 51.84 -14.46 35.74
C PRO A 97 50.30 -14.39 35.84
N PRO A 98 49.71 -14.99 36.90
CA PRO A 98 48.27 -15.04 37.08
C PRO A 98 47.65 -13.64 37.21
N PRO A 99 46.41 -13.45 36.73
CA PRO A 99 45.74 -12.16 36.77
C PRO A 99 45.48 -11.72 38.22
N THR A 100 45.84 -10.48 38.53
CA THR A 100 45.54 -9.82 39.79
C THR A 100 44.03 -9.62 39.94
N ALA A 101 43.49 -9.89 41.14
CA ALA A 101 42.06 -9.81 41.44
C ALA A 101 41.44 -8.47 41.03
N THR A 102 40.36 -8.55 40.25
CA THR A 102 39.53 -7.41 39.84
C THR A 102 38.87 -6.79 41.08
N PRO A 103 38.94 -5.46 41.29
CA PRO A 103 38.27 -4.83 42.41
C PRO A 103 36.75 -5.01 42.30
N GLN A 104 36.13 -5.36 43.43
CA GLN A 104 34.69 -5.54 43.56
C GLN A 104 33.95 -4.22 43.26
N PRO A 105 32.89 -4.22 42.43
CA PRO A 105 32.17 -3.00 42.10
C PRO A 105 31.52 -2.41 43.35
N THR A 106 31.88 -1.16 43.65
CA THR A 106 31.21 -0.33 44.65
C THR A 106 29.78 -0.05 44.16
N ALA A 107 28.78 -0.37 44.97
CA ALA A 107 27.38 -0.13 44.63
C ALA A 107 27.12 1.37 44.44
N THR A 108 26.83 1.78 43.20
CA THR A 108 26.30 3.09 42.89
C THR A 108 24.87 3.17 43.43
N PRO A 109 24.51 4.17 44.26
CA PRO A 109 23.15 4.30 44.75
C PRO A 109 22.18 4.50 43.58
N ILE A 110 21.18 3.63 43.50
CA ILE A 110 20.10 3.70 42.52
C ILE A 110 19.23 4.92 42.87
N PRO A 111 19.04 5.89 41.96
CA PRO A 111 18.13 7.00 42.21
C PRO A 111 16.70 6.48 42.40
N PRO A 112 15.88 7.12 43.26
CA PRO A 112 14.49 6.72 43.43
C PRO A 112 13.75 6.75 42.08
N PRO A 113 12.80 5.83 41.85
CA PRO A 113 12.08 5.76 40.58
C PRO A 113 11.38 7.09 40.30
N THR A 114 11.76 7.71 39.19
CA THR A 114 11.05 8.87 38.64
C THR A 114 9.61 8.44 38.37
N ALA A 115 8.64 9.16 38.95
CA ALA A 115 7.23 8.88 38.74
C ALA A 115 6.94 8.83 37.23
N THR A 116 6.38 7.71 36.76
CA THR A 116 5.89 7.57 35.40
C THR A 116 4.93 8.72 35.13
N PRO A 117 5.15 9.55 34.09
CA PRO A 117 4.21 10.61 33.76
C PRO A 117 2.84 9.99 33.56
N ARG A 118 1.85 10.49 34.33
CA ARG A 118 0.44 10.16 34.13
C ARG A 118 0.14 10.45 32.65
N PRO A 119 -0.57 9.56 31.92
CA PRO A 119 -0.93 9.83 30.53
C PRO A 119 -1.56 11.22 30.47
N THR A 120 -0.94 12.10 29.68
CA THR A 120 -1.53 13.39 29.33
C THR A 120 -2.92 13.06 28.82
N ALA A 121 -3.95 13.66 29.43
CA ALA A 121 -5.29 13.54 28.89
C ALA A 121 -5.21 13.89 27.41
N THR A 122 -5.65 12.97 26.55
CA THR A 122 -5.83 13.23 25.13
C THR A 122 -6.51 14.60 25.03
N PRO A 123 -5.94 15.58 24.33
CA PRO A 123 -6.59 16.88 24.21
C PRO A 123 -8.00 16.60 23.71
N THR A 124 -9.01 17.07 24.46
CA THR A 124 -10.39 17.09 23.98
C THR A 124 -10.30 17.80 22.63
N THR A 125 -10.57 17.07 21.54
CA THR A 125 -10.65 17.66 20.20
C THR A 125 -11.54 18.89 20.33
N PRO A 126 -11.08 20.10 19.97
CA PRO A 126 -11.98 21.22 19.80
C PRO A 126 -13.15 20.70 18.97
N GLN A 127 -14.38 20.93 19.41
CA GLN A 127 -15.52 20.66 18.55
C GLN A 127 -15.19 21.35 17.22
N PRO A 128 -15.05 20.62 16.11
CA PRO A 128 -14.55 21.21 14.88
C PRO A 128 -15.49 22.35 14.53
N ASP A 129 -14.93 23.54 14.32
CA ASP A 129 -15.69 24.69 13.87
C ASP A 129 -16.55 24.24 12.68
N THR A 130 -17.83 24.61 12.67
CA THR A 130 -18.81 24.08 11.72
C THR A 130 -19.44 25.23 10.96
N THR A 131 -19.34 25.19 9.63
CA THR A 131 -20.04 26.15 8.76
C THR A 131 -21.46 25.66 8.52
N ARG A 132 -22.46 26.52 8.73
CA ARG A 132 -23.87 26.22 8.43
C ARG A 132 -24.38 27.10 7.30
N LEU A 133 -24.90 26.47 6.24
CA LEU A 133 -25.47 27.10 5.06
C LEU A 133 -26.99 26.87 5.04
N ASP A 134 -27.76 27.92 4.76
CA ASP A 134 -29.20 27.83 4.51
C ASP A 134 -29.44 27.55 3.02
N LEU A 135 -30.07 26.42 2.72
CA LEU A 135 -30.37 25.99 1.36
C LEU A 135 -31.80 26.40 0.92
N GLY A 136 -32.52 27.11 1.78
CA GLY A 136 -33.90 27.51 1.57
C GLY A 136 -34.90 26.46 2.05
N ALA A 137 -36.18 26.85 2.11
CA ALA A 137 -37.29 26.00 2.54
C ALA A 137 -37.11 25.32 3.92
N GLY A 138 -36.26 25.89 4.78
CA GLY A 138 -35.96 25.32 6.10
C GLY A 138 -34.93 24.20 6.10
N VAL A 139 -34.26 23.95 4.96
CA VAL A 139 -33.18 22.97 4.83
C VAL A 139 -31.83 23.64 5.12
N PHE A 140 -31.00 23.01 5.94
CA PHE A 140 -29.67 23.52 6.28
C PHE A 140 -28.61 22.45 6.07
N LEU A 141 -27.48 22.86 5.50
CA LEU A 141 -26.27 22.06 5.38
C LEU A 141 -25.23 22.52 6.40
N SER A 142 -24.66 21.59 7.15
CA SER A 142 -23.50 21.83 8.00
C SER A 142 -22.28 21.15 7.42
N VAL A 143 -21.12 21.82 7.43
CA VAL A 143 -19.83 21.30 6.94
C VAL A 143 -18.81 21.43 8.06
N SER A 144 -18.08 20.35 8.34
CA SER A 144 -17.09 20.27 9.41
C SER A 144 -15.83 19.53 8.93
N PRO A 145 -14.62 20.06 9.16
CA PRO A 145 -14.35 21.35 9.80
C PRO A 145 -14.70 22.54 8.88
N GLU A 146 -14.87 23.74 9.46
CA GLU A 146 -15.13 25.00 8.74
C GLU A 146 -14.02 25.29 7.74
N ALA A 147 -12.76 25.04 8.14
CA ALA A 147 -11.60 25.08 7.26
C ALA A 147 -11.19 23.66 6.86
N ALA A 148 -11.78 23.16 5.78
CA ALA A 148 -11.42 21.86 5.21
C ALA A 148 -9.98 21.87 4.67
N ILE A 149 -9.26 20.76 4.87
CA ILE A 149 -7.89 20.57 4.43
C ILE A 149 -7.84 19.42 3.42
N ALA A 150 -7.17 19.65 2.29
CA ALA A 150 -6.90 18.62 1.28
C ALA A 150 -6.16 17.42 1.90
N GLY A 151 -6.61 16.20 1.60
CA GLY A 151 -6.08 14.97 2.21
C GLY A 151 -6.74 14.55 3.53
N ARG A 152 -7.68 15.34 4.08
CA ARG A 152 -8.41 15.01 5.33
C ARG A 152 -9.91 14.87 5.11
N ASP A 153 -10.54 14.12 6.01
CA ASP A 153 -11.97 13.85 5.94
C ASP A 153 -12.80 15.13 6.20
N VAL A 154 -13.90 15.27 5.46
CA VAL A 154 -14.88 16.35 5.66
C VAL A 154 -16.23 15.72 6.00
N SER A 155 -16.85 16.17 7.08
CA SER A 155 -18.19 15.71 7.53
C SER A 155 -19.26 16.70 7.10
N PHE A 156 -20.40 16.17 6.69
CA PHE A 156 -21.55 16.92 6.23
C PHE A 156 -22.82 16.46 6.94
N SER A 157 -23.73 17.40 7.19
CA SER A 157 -25.05 17.12 7.78
C SER A 157 -26.12 17.98 7.12
N LEU A 158 -27.12 17.35 6.53
CA LEU A 158 -28.35 18.00 6.07
C LEU A 158 -29.43 17.84 7.12
N SER A 159 -30.17 18.92 7.39
CA SER A 159 -31.28 18.93 8.34
C SER A 159 -32.48 19.69 7.78
N GLY A 160 -33.67 19.40 8.29
CA GLY A 160 -34.92 20.02 7.83
C GLY A 160 -35.53 19.33 6.61
N LEU A 161 -35.08 18.11 6.29
CA LEU A 161 -35.59 17.33 5.18
C LEU A 161 -36.86 16.56 5.57
N PRO A 162 -37.78 16.29 4.62
CA PRO A 162 -38.83 15.32 4.85
C PRO A 162 -38.22 13.93 5.13
N PRO A 163 -38.68 13.21 6.16
CA PRO A 163 -38.17 11.87 6.47
C PRO A 163 -38.32 10.93 5.29
N TRP A 164 -37.29 10.12 5.02
CA TRP A 164 -37.29 9.08 3.99
C TRP A 164 -37.40 9.55 2.54
N ASP A 165 -37.42 10.85 2.29
CA ASP A 165 -37.37 11.37 0.92
C ASP A 165 -35.99 11.11 0.31
N ARG A 166 -35.99 10.82 -0.99
CA ARG A 166 -34.76 10.54 -1.73
C ARG A 166 -33.90 11.80 -1.84
N VAL A 167 -32.63 11.69 -1.46
CA VAL A 167 -31.60 12.71 -1.68
C VAL A 167 -30.48 12.13 -2.54
N THR A 168 -30.05 12.85 -3.57
CA THR A 168 -28.81 12.52 -4.30
C THR A 168 -27.71 13.50 -4.01
N ILE A 169 -26.48 13.00 -3.89
CA ILE A 169 -25.30 13.81 -3.64
C ILE A 169 -24.19 13.44 -4.63
N THR A 170 -23.60 14.45 -5.25
CA THR A 170 -22.46 14.33 -6.16
C THR A 170 -21.39 15.32 -5.73
N PHE A 171 -20.16 14.84 -5.50
CA PHE A 171 -19.02 15.72 -5.29
C PHE A 171 -18.36 16.03 -6.63
N ILE A 172 -17.91 17.27 -6.80
CA ILE A 172 -17.23 17.76 -7.99
C ILE A 172 -15.91 18.38 -7.53
N ASP A 173 -14.82 17.90 -8.10
CA ASP A 173 -13.47 18.34 -7.79
C ASP A 173 -13.18 19.75 -8.35
N PRO A 174 -12.03 20.36 -7.99
CA PRO A 174 -11.65 21.69 -8.47
C PRO A 174 -11.51 21.81 -9.99
N GLN A 175 -11.39 20.70 -10.71
CA GLN A 175 -11.30 20.62 -12.16
C GLN A 175 -12.67 20.47 -12.82
N GLY A 176 -13.75 20.37 -12.04
CA GLY A 176 -15.11 20.19 -12.52
C GLY A 176 -15.46 18.75 -12.84
N VAL A 177 -14.67 17.78 -12.37
CA VAL A 177 -14.89 16.34 -12.59
C VAL A 177 -15.60 15.74 -11.38
N PRO A 178 -16.66 14.92 -11.59
CA PRO A 178 -17.30 14.22 -10.49
C PRO A 178 -16.34 13.26 -9.78
N ALA A 179 -16.24 13.38 -8.46
CA ALA A 179 -15.35 12.58 -7.64
C ALA A 179 -16.03 11.29 -7.15
N SER A 180 -15.26 10.21 -7.09
CA SER A 180 -15.74 8.89 -6.69
C SER A 180 -16.15 8.84 -5.21
N TRP A 181 -17.25 8.13 -4.94
CA TRP A 181 -17.72 7.85 -3.58
C TRP A 181 -16.88 6.78 -2.89
N ILE A 182 -16.57 7.05 -1.63
CA ILE A 182 -15.85 6.15 -0.74
C ILE A 182 -16.71 5.98 0.52
N THR A 183 -16.89 4.74 0.93
CA THR A 183 -17.68 4.35 2.10
C THR A 183 -16.91 4.54 3.41
N ASP A 184 -17.63 4.42 4.53
CA ASP A 184 -17.05 4.39 5.89
C ASP A 184 -16.07 3.22 6.07
N GLU A 185 -16.25 2.13 5.33
CA GLU A 185 -15.33 0.99 5.24
C GLU A 185 -14.14 1.24 4.30
N ASP A 186 -13.97 2.45 3.78
CA ASP A 186 -12.88 2.86 2.89
C ASP A 186 -12.84 2.06 1.59
N VAL A 187 -14.02 1.82 1.01
CA VAL A 187 -14.22 1.10 -0.27
C VAL A 187 -14.87 2.04 -1.27
N ARG A 188 -14.35 2.04 -2.51
CA ARG A 188 -14.95 2.78 -3.62
C ARG A 188 -16.25 2.13 -4.03
N VAL A 189 -17.31 2.93 -4.14
CA VAL A 189 -18.61 2.44 -4.60
C VAL A 189 -18.54 2.25 -6.11
N LEU A 190 -19.04 1.12 -6.60
CA LEU A 190 -19.08 0.81 -8.03
C LEU A 190 -20.53 0.76 -8.53
N GLU A 191 -20.73 1.24 -9.76
CA GLU A 191 -21.95 1.08 -10.53
C GLU A 191 -22.09 -0.35 -11.08
N GLN A 192 -23.24 -0.69 -11.65
CA GLN A 192 -23.49 -2.03 -12.22
C GLN A 192 -22.53 -2.40 -13.37
N ASP A 193 -22.00 -1.40 -14.08
CA ASP A 193 -21.02 -1.58 -15.16
C ASP A 193 -19.57 -1.65 -14.65
N GLY A 194 -19.36 -1.55 -13.34
CA GLY A 194 -18.06 -1.58 -12.69
C GLY A 194 -17.31 -0.23 -12.68
N SER A 195 -17.90 0.85 -13.20
CA SER A 195 -17.35 2.20 -13.04
C SER A 195 -17.51 2.71 -11.61
N GLU A 196 -16.66 3.64 -11.18
CA GLU A 196 -16.77 4.22 -9.84
C GLU A 196 -17.99 5.15 -9.77
N ALA A 197 -18.86 4.93 -8.79
CA ALA A 197 -20.03 5.76 -8.57
C ALA A 197 -19.59 7.14 -8.09
N THR A 198 -20.07 8.18 -8.76
CA THR A 198 -19.79 9.60 -8.43
C THR A 198 -21.01 10.29 -7.82
N THR A 199 -22.18 9.63 -7.85
CA THR A 199 -23.41 10.05 -7.21
C THR A 199 -23.91 8.95 -6.28
N ILE A 200 -24.34 9.31 -5.06
CA ILE A 200 -24.98 8.38 -4.13
C ILE A 200 -26.41 8.78 -3.82
N VAL A 201 -27.26 7.79 -3.58
CA VAL A 201 -28.63 7.99 -3.09
C VAL A 201 -28.66 7.74 -1.60
N MET A 202 -29.22 8.69 -0.86
CA MET A 202 -29.38 8.60 0.59
C MET A 202 -30.80 8.99 1.00
N TYR A 203 -31.18 8.59 2.21
CA TYR A 203 -32.51 8.82 2.77
C TYR A 203 -32.39 9.40 4.18
N PRO A 204 -32.99 10.56 4.47
CA PRO A 204 -32.99 11.15 5.80
C PRO A 204 -33.66 10.24 6.81
N ALA A 205 -33.13 10.25 8.03
CA ALA A 205 -33.72 9.54 9.16
C ALA A 205 -35.12 10.10 9.52
N ALA A 206 -35.81 9.45 10.46
CA ALA A 206 -37.10 9.90 10.98
C ALA A 206 -37.07 11.36 11.53
N SER A 207 -35.89 11.84 11.93
CA SER A 207 -35.64 13.20 12.38
C SER A 207 -35.56 14.24 11.25
N GLY A 208 -35.54 13.82 9.99
CA GLY A 208 -35.29 14.70 8.84
C GLY A 208 -33.83 15.12 8.69
N VAL A 209 -32.90 14.34 9.25
CA VAL A 209 -31.45 14.57 9.21
C VAL A 209 -30.76 13.50 8.39
N LEU A 210 -29.74 13.89 7.63
CA LEU A 210 -28.85 13.03 6.88
C LEU A 210 -27.40 13.43 7.12
N ASP A 211 -26.57 12.51 7.58
CA ASP A 211 -25.15 12.73 7.86
C ASP A 211 -24.29 11.84 6.97
N TRP A 212 -23.17 12.37 6.47
CA TRP A 212 -22.18 11.60 5.72
C TRP A 212 -20.79 12.23 5.80
N LYS A 213 -19.77 11.51 5.31
CA LYS A 213 -18.40 12.00 5.19
C LYS A 213 -17.87 11.87 3.77
N ARG A 214 -16.99 12.81 3.42
CA ARG A 214 -16.05 12.69 2.31
C ARG A 214 -14.75 12.15 2.85
N TYR A 215 -14.39 10.93 2.45
CA TYR A 215 -13.09 10.32 2.73
C TYR A 215 -12.13 10.65 1.59
N GLY A 216 -11.26 11.63 1.83
CA GLY A 216 -10.56 12.35 0.77
C GLY A 216 -9.04 12.37 0.94
N ALA A 217 -8.41 11.25 1.27
CA ALA A 217 -6.94 11.20 1.45
C ALA A 217 -6.15 11.68 0.22
N GLN A 218 -6.79 11.64 -0.96
CA GLN A 218 -6.26 12.06 -2.25
C GLN A 218 -6.87 13.37 -2.74
N ASP A 219 -7.78 13.97 -1.98
CA ASP A 219 -8.51 15.16 -2.43
C ASP A 219 -7.55 16.34 -2.55
N GLU A 220 -7.64 17.03 -3.69
CA GLU A 220 -6.78 18.14 -4.02
C GLU A 220 -7.22 19.45 -3.36
N THR A 221 -6.27 20.38 -3.24
CA THR A 221 -6.55 21.75 -2.82
C THR A 221 -7.33 22.48 -3.90
N GLY A 222 -8.40 23.18 -3.52
CA GLY A 222 -9.19 23.98 -4.45
C GLY A 222 -10.64 24.16 -4.04
N ALA A 223 -11.41 24.76 -4.95
CA ALA A 223 -12.85 24.96 -4.77
C ALA A 223 -13.58 23.68 -5.21
N TRP A 224 -14.09 22.94 -4.24
CA TRP A 224 -14.95 21.79 -4.47
C TRP A 224 -16.40 22.22 -4.53
N SER A 225 -17.20 21.54 -5.36
CA SER A 225 -18.65 21.71 -5.37
C SER A 225 -19.35 20.43 -4.98
N MET A 226 -20.55 20.57 -4.43
CA MET A 226 -21.40 19.45 -4.09
C MET A 226 -22.82 19.75 -4.56
N ASP A 227 -23.28 18.92 -5.49
CA ASP A 227 -24.64 18.97 -6.01
C ASP A 227 -25.51 18.06 -5.14
N ILE A 228 -26.60 18.63 -4.63
CA ILE A 228 -27.59 17.96 -3.78
C ILE A 228 -28.95 18.09 -4.46
N ASP A 229 -29.55 16.96 -4.83
CA ASP A 229 -30.95 16.96 -5.27
C ASP A 229 -31.85 16.44 -4.17
N VAL A 230 -32.90 17.21 -3.88
CA VAL A 230 -33.99 16.84 -2.97
C VAL A 230 -35.29 16.85 -3.77
N ALA A 231 -36.30 16.08 -3.36
CA ALA A 231 -37.62 16.05 -4.00
C ALA A 231 -38.31 17.44 -3.95
N GLY A 232 -37.97 18.32 -4.89
CA GLY A 232 -38.38 19.73 -4.91
C GLY A 232 -37.37 20.70 -5.55
N GLY A 233 -36.11 20.28 -5.76
CA GLY A 233 -35.09 21.09 -6.45
C GLY A 233 -33.67 20.56 -6.27
N SER A 234 -32.76 21.12 -7.07
CA SER A 234 -31.32 20.85 -7.01
C SER A 234 -30.60 22.08 -6.48
N VAL A 235 -29.66 21.89 -5.56
CA VAL A 235 -28.80 22.94 -5.05
C VAL A 235 -27.35 22.53 -5.20
N SER A 236 -26.52 23.45 -5.69
CA SER A 236 -25.07 23.28 -5.75
C SER A 236 -24.44 24.20 -4.72
N ILE A 237 -23.59 23.65 -3.86
CA ILE A 237 -22.85 24.40 -2.86
C ILE A 237 -21.35 24.27 -3.11
N THR A 238 -20.61 25.35 -2.88
CA THR A 238 -19.15 25.35 -3.01
C THR A 238 -18.50 25.44 -1.64
N TYR A 239 -17.47 24.63 -1.42
CA TYR A 239 -16.60 24.70 -0.25
C TYR A 239 -15.13 24.60 -0.70
N THR A 240 -14.22 25.20 0.06
CA THR A 240 -12.80 25.23 -0.31
C THR A 240 -12.02 24.24 0.53
N MET A 241 -11.25 23.37 -0.11
CA MET A 241 -10.20 22.59 0.54
C MET A 241 -8.89 23.38 0.48
N HIS A 242 -8.32 23.68 1.64
CA HIS A 242 -7.06 24.39 1.75
C HIS A 242 -5.88 23.41 1.82
N SER A 243 -4.71 23.85 1.37
CA SER A 243 -3.47 23.11 1.59
C SER A 243 -2.95 23.37 3.00
N LEU A 244 -2.50 22.31 3.69
CA LEU A 244 -1.72 22.45 4.91
C LEU A 244 -0.34 23.03 4.55
N LYS A 245 0.05 24.12 5.21
CA LYS A 245 1.34 24.76 4.94
C LYS A 245 2.44 24.12 5.78
N LEU A 246 3.37 23.44 5.13
CA LEU A 246 4.64 23.04 5.72
C LEU A 246 5.71 24.07 5.37
N SER A 247 6.66 24.29 6.26
CA SER A 247 7.79 25.22 6.05
C SER A 247 9.02 24.50 5.48
N ASP A 248 8.76 23.45 4.68
CA ASP A 248 9.78 22.59 4.11
C ASP A 248 10.31 23.23 2.83
N VAL A 249 11.64 23.28 2.69
CA VAL A 249 12.31 23.96 1.56
C VAL A 249 13.45 23.15 0.96
N GLU A 250 13.92 22.11 1.66
CA GLU A 250 15.00 21.26 1.19
C GLU A 250 14.43 20.20 0.25
N THR A 251 15.05 20.03 -0.92
CA THR A 251 14.63 19.04 -1.91
C THR A 251 15.77 18.12 -2.30
N VAL A 252 15.46 16.84 -2.50
CA VAL A 252 16.38 15.79 -2.94
C VAL A 252 15.89 15.23 -4.28
N SER A 253 16.82 14.94 -5.19
CA SER A 253 16.52 14.22 -6.44
C SER A 253 16.71 12.72 -6.25
N LEU A 254 15.65 11.94 -6.51
CA LEU A 254 15.65 10.48 -6.48
C LEU A 254 14.68 9.96 -7.55
N GLY A 255 15.07 10.05 -8.82
CA GLY A 255 14.18 9.76 -9.97
C GLY A 255 13.14 10.86 -10.22
N THR A 256 12.64 11.48 -9.15
CA THR A 256 11.84 12.70 -9.14
C THR A 256 12.35 13.66 -8.04
N LEU A 257 11.86 14.89 -8.01
CA LEU A 257 12.14 15.84 -6.93
C LEU A 257 11.26 15.51 -5.73
N LEU A 258 11.88 15.33 -4.57
CA LEU A 258 11.21 15.06 -3.30
C LEU A 258 11.56 16.15 -2.29
N THR A 259 10.54 16.75 -1.69
CA THR A 259 10.67 17.71 -0.60
C THR A 259 10.89 16.97 0.72
N ARG A 260 11.85 17.41 1.52
CA ARG A 260 12.19 16.82 2.81
C ARG A 260 11.39 17.48 3.93
N HIS A 261 10.66 16.65 4.67
CA HIS A 261 10.01 16.97 5.92
C HIS A 261 10.74 16.30 7.10
N PRO A 262 11.44 17.06 7.96
CA PRO A 262 12.13 16.48 9.11
C PRO A 262 11.15 16.05 10.20
N ALA A 263 11.25 14.79 10.64
CA ALA A 263 10.49 14.25 11.77
C ALA A 263 11.44 13.87 12.95
N PRO A 264 10.91 13.68 14.17
CA PRO A 264 11.72 13.19 15.28
C PRO A 264 12.26 11.77 15.01
N GLY A 265 13.55 11.67 14.66
CA GLY A 265 14.27 10.40 14.51
C GLY A 265 14.31 9.82 13.09
N PHE A 266 13.63 10.43 12.12
CA PHE A 266 13.63 10.03 10.70
C PHE A 266 13.22 11.22 9.83
N ASP A 267 13.43 11.13 8.52
CA ASP A 267 12.93 12.10 7.56
C ASP A 267 11.84 11.50 6.66
N ILE A 268 10.90 12.34 6.22
CA ILE A 268 9.95 12.00 5.15
C ILE A 268 10.31 12.81 3.91
N TYR A 269 10.41 12.15 2.76
CA TYR A 269 10.65 12.75 1.46
C TYR A 269 9.41 12.55 0.60
N TYR A 270 8.79 13.62 0.12
CA TYR A 270 7.52 13.53 -0.60
C TYR A 270 7.53 14.32 -1.90
N SER A 271 6.90 13.77 -2.94
CA SER A 271 6.70 14.49 -4.20
C SER A 271 5.59 15.54 -4.10
N ASP A 272 5.59 16.54 -4.98
CA ASP A 272 4.59 17.63 -5.00
C ASP A 272 3.12 17.18 -5.12
N LEU A 273 2.88 15.95 -5.59
CA LEU A 273 1.54 15.36 -5.69
C LEU A 273 1.02 14.79 -4.35
N VAL A 274 1.84 14.70 -3.32
CA VAL A 274 1.41 14.21 -1.99
C VAL A 274 0.83 15.39 -1.20
N PRO A 275 -0.43 15.32 -0.74
CA PRO A 275 -0.99 16.37 0.11
C PRO A 275 -0.17 16.53 1.39
N ALA A 276 0.18 17.77 1.73
CA ALA A 276 0.97 18.08 2.93
C ALA A 276 0.34 17.55 4.24
N ALA A 277 -0.99 17.51 4.31
CA ALA A 277 -1.68 16.92 5.46
C ALA A 277 -1.42 15.41 5.58
N LEU A 278 -1.37 14.69 4.45
CA LEU A 278 -1.06 13.27 4.45
C LEU A 278 0.37 13.00 4.92
N VAL A 279 1.34 13.85 4.60
CA VAL A 279 2.72 13.75 5.11
C VAL A 279 2.74 13.76 6.65
N VAL A 280 2.05 14.74 7.25
CA VAL A 280 1.98 14.88 8.72
C VAL A 280 1.21 13.72 9.35
N ASP A 281 0.10 13.31 8.75
CA ASP A 281 -0.73 12.23 9.27
C ASP A 281 0.03 10.88 9.21
N LEU A 282 0.86 10.64 8.18
CA LEU A 282 1.73 9.47 8.09
C LEU A 282 2.92 9.53 9.05
N GLN A 283 3.47 10.71 9.32
CA GLN A 283 4.50 10.89 10.34
C GLN A 283 3.98 10.47 11.73
N GLU A 284 2.81 10.99 12.11
CA GLU A 284 2.17 10.65 13.38
C GLU A 284 1.86 9.16 13.45
N HIS A 285 1.23 8.61 12.40
CA HIS A 285 0.91 7.19 12.30
C HIS A 285 2.14 6.30 12.47
N LEU A 286 3.26 6.60 11.80
CA LEU A 286 4.48 5.79 11.91
C LEU A 286 5.10 5.88 13.31
N SER A 287 5.09 7.08 13.91
CA SER A 287 5.62 7.29 15.27
C SER A 287 4.81 6.49 16.30
N ASP A 288 3.49 6.53 16.20
CA ASP A 288 2.58 5.76 17.07
C ASP A 288 2.71 4.26 16.82
N THR A 289 2.81 3.85 15.55
CA THR A 289 3.02 2.46 15.15
C THR A 289 4.32 1.91 15.73
N ALA A 290 5.42 2.66 15.67
CA ALA A 290 6.70 2.27 16.25
C ALA A 290 6.58 1.97 17.75
N LEU A 291 5.96 2.87 18.51
CA LEU A 291 5.73 2.69 19.94
C LEU A 291 4.79 1.52 20.25
N LEU A 292 3.75 1.32 19.43
CA LEU A 292 2.82 0.21 19.60
C LEU A 292 3.53 -1.13 19.34
N LEU A 293 4.26 -1.24 18.23
CA LEU A 293 4.95 -2.47 17.83
C LEU A 293 6.10 -2.82 18.78
N GLU A 294 6.80 -1.84 19.36
CA GLU A 294 7.76 -2.08 20.44
C GLU A 294 7.12 -2.85 21.60
N ARG A 295 5.93 -2.40 22.05
CA ARG A 295 5.18 -3.08 23.12
C ARG A 295 4.65 -4.44 22.69
N ARG A 296 4.13 -4.55 21.46
CA ARG A 296 3.53 -5.80 20.95
C ARG A 296 4.57 -6.88 20.73
N THR A 297 5.72 -6.54 20.19
CA THR A 297 6.79 -7.49 19.83
C THR A 297 7.82 -7.68 20.96
N GLN A 298 7.76 -6.85 22.00
CA GLN A 298 8.73 -6.82 23.11
C GLN A 298 10.17 -6.74 22.58
N THR A 299 10.38 -5.80 21.67
CA THR A 299 11.65 -5.58 20.98
C THR A 299 11.95 -4.11 21.04
N GLU A 300 13.12 -3.76 21.57
CA GLU A 300 13.64 -2.39 21.49
C GLU A 300 13.79 -2.03 20.01
N MET A 301 13.07 -1.01 19.57
CA MET A 301 13.08 -0.64 18.17
C MET A 301 14.35 0.14 17.83
N GLY A 302 14.94 -0.20 16.69
CA GLY A 302 16.02 0.58 16.10
C GLY A 302 15.53 1.94 15.60
N GLN A 303 16.42 2.65 14.90
CA GLN A 303 16.06 3.91 14.26
C GLN A 303 14.93 3.69 13.25
N ILE A 304 13.88 4.51 13.32
CA ILE A 304 12.81 4.52 12.32
C ILE A 304 13.43 4.83 10.95
N PRO A 305 13.16 4.03 9.90
CA PRO A 305 13.70 4.30 8.57
C PRO A 305 13.10 5.56 7.97
N ASP A 306 13.88 6.26 7.15
CA ASP A 306 13.36 7.36 6.34
C ASP A 306 12.24 6.85 5.39
N VAL A 307 11.28 7.72 5.10
CA VAL A 307 10.11 7.39 4.28
C VAL A 307 10.12 8.21 3.00
N TYR A 308 9.83 7.58 1.86
CA TYR A 308 9.82 8.16 0.53
C TYR A 308 8.44 7.98 -0.09
N LEU A 309 7.70 9.08 -0.19
CA LEU A 309 6.31 9.14 -0.63
C LEU A 309 6.22 9.63 -2.08
N ALA A 310 5.81 8.73 -2.97
CA ALA A 310 5.47 9.05 -4.34
C ALA A 310 3.98 9.30 -4.47
N GLY A 311 3.57 10.44 -5.04
CA GLY A 311 2.16 10.80 -5.13
C GLY A 311 1.34 9.88 -6.03
N ASN A 312 1.98 9.14 -6.93
CA ASN A 312 1.31 8.17 -7.80
C ASN A 312 2.23 7.01 -8.23
N ARG A 313 1.64 6.01 -8.91
CA ARG A 313 2.37 4.84 -9.45
C ARG A 313 3.50 5.19 -10.42
N GLU A 314 3.33 6.23 -11.22
CA GLU A 314 4.34 6.66 -12.20
C GLU A 314 5.59 7.19 -11.49
N LEU A 315 5.42 8.10 -10.52
CA LEU A 315 6.49 8.60 -9.66
C LEU A 315 7.15 7.46 -8.87
N MET A 316 6.36 6.53 -8.35
CA MET A 316 6.89 5.36 -7.65
C MET A 316 7.76 4.49 -8.55
N THR A 317 7.40 4.35 -9.83
CA THR A 317 8.19 3.61 -10.82
C THR A 317 9.51 4.34 -11.14
N MET A 318 9.50 5.67 -11.19
CA MET A 318 10.74 6.44 -11.35
C MET A 318 11.68 6.24 -10.16
N VAL A 319 11.17 6.33 -8.93
CA VAL A 319 11.95 6.12 -7.70
C VAL A 319 12.49 4.68 -7.62
N SER A 320 11.68 3.68 -7.96
CA SER A 320 12.10 2.27 -7.95
C SER A 320 13.21 2.00 -8.96
N SER A 321 13.15 2.63 -10.14
CA SER A 321 14.20 2.49 -11.16
C SER A 321 15.57 2.99 -10.68
N VAL A 322 15.60 4.07 -9.90
CA VAL A 322 16.85 4.65 -9.36
C VAL A 322 17.40 3.84 -8.19
N THR A 323 16.52 3.22 -7.40
CA THR A 323 16.91 2.34 -6.29
C THR A 323 17.23 0.91 -6.73
N GLY A 324 17.02 0.57 -8.01
CA GLY A 324 17.30 -0.74 -8.59
C GLY A 324 16.28 -1.81 -8.21
N ILE A 325 15.06 -1.40 -7.84
CA ILE A 325 13.97 -2.29 -7.44
C ILE A 325 13.00 -2.48 -8.60
N ASP A 326 12.77 -3.73 -8.99
CA ASP A 326 11.65 -4.10 -9.83
C ASP A 326 10.36 -4.01 -9.02
N LEU A 327 9.54 -3.00 -9.32
CA LEU A 327 8.32 -2.71 -8.59
C LEU A 327 7.24 -3.76 -8.85
N GLY A 328 7.20 -4.36 -10.06
CA GLY A 328 6.15 -5.30 -10.45
C GLY A 328 4.74 -4.80 -10.10
N LEU A 329 4.02 -5.57 -9.26
CA LEU A 329 2.70 -5.23 -8.73
C LEU A 329 2.72 -4.59 -7.33
N LYS A 330 3.89 -4.42 -6.72
CA LYS A 330 4.03 -3.89 -5.34
C LYS A 330 3.66 -2.41 -5.28
N ASP A 331 2.95 -1.99 -4.24
CA ASP A 331 2.62 -0.58 -4.02
C ASP A 331 3.63 0.14 -3.10
N GLY A 332 4.45 -0.63 -2.40
CA GLY A 332 5.56 -0.16 -1.56
C GLY A 332 6.66 -1.20 -1.46
N TYR A 333 7.80 -0.80 -0.89
CA TYR A 333 8.87 -1.70 -0.49
C TYR A 333 9.77 -1.05 0.56
N TYR A 334 10.34 -1.88 1.44
CA TYR A 334 11.44 -1.52 2.32
C TYR A 334 12.79 -1.98 1.73
N ILE A 335 13.82 -1.15 1.88
CA ILE A 335 15.22 -1.55 1.64
C ILE A 335 16.12 -1.06 2.78
N ASN A 336 17.07 -1.89 3.18
CA ASN A 336 18.09 -1.59 4.20
C ASN A 336 19.49 -1.35 3.61
N PHE A 337 19.59 -1.28 2.28
CA PHE A 337 20.84 -1.14 1.55
C PHE A 337 20.83 0.07 0.61
N GLY A 338 21.98 0.33 -0.02
CA GLY A 338 22.14 1.44 -0.94
C GLY A 338 22.37 2.78 -0.24
N GLN A 339 22.37 3.87 -1.01
CA GLN A 339 22.65 5.21 -0.48
C GLN A 339 21.49 5.80 0.32
N ARG A 340 20.28 5.28 0.11
CA ARG A 340 19.04 5.76 0.71
C ARG A 340 18.21 4.55 1.13
N PRO A 341 18.58 3.86 2.23
CA PRO A 341 17.71 2.88 2.84
C PRO A 341 16.45 3.57 3.36
N GLY A 342 15.33 2.86 3.38
CA GLY A 342 14.07 3.45 3.77
C GLY A 342 12.85 2.66 3.32
N ILE A 343 11.69 3.22 3.63
CA ILE A 343 10.39 2.76 3.14
C ILE A 343 10.01 3.61 1.94
N PHE A 344 9.68 2.97 0.83
CA PHE A 344 9.25 3.61 -0.40
C PHE A 344 7.81 3.20 -0.70
N MET A 345 6.92 4.15 -0.97
CA MET A 345 5.52 3.82 -1.23
C MET A 345 4.81 4.87 -2.07
N ARG A 346 3.82 4.41 -2.84
CA ARG A 346 2.84 5.31 -3.47
C ARG A 346 1.77 5.75 -2.47
N THR A 347 1.20 6.94 -2.64
CA THR A 347 0.16 7.48 -1.75
C THR A 347 -1.21 7.67 -2.39
N ASP A 348 -1.36 7.40 -3.69
CA ASP A 348 -2.65 7.36 -4.40
C ASP A 348 -3.45 6.07 -4.10
N LEU A 349 -3.50 5.68 -2.82
CA LEU A 349 -4.41 4.66 -2.28
C LEU A 349 -5.42 5.31 -1.30
N THR A 350 -6.44 4.57 -0.88
CA THR A 350 -7.38 5.09 0.14
C THR A 350 -6.67 5.28 1.48
N GLY A 351 -7.18 6.15 2.35
CA GLY A 351 -6.46 6.56 3.56
C GLY A 351 -6.11 5.40 4.51
N THR A 352 -6.97 4.38 4.58
CA THR A 352 -6.70 3.16 5.36
C THR A 352 -5.62 2.31 4.70
N GLU A 353 -5.64 2.18 3.38
CA GLU A 353 -4.61 1.41 2.65
C GLU A 353 -3.23 2.05 2.72
N VAL A 354 -3.11 3.38 2.59
CA VAL A 354 -1.81 4.05 2.71
C VAL A 354 -1.20 3.81 4.10
N ARG A 355 -1.99 3.98 5.18
CA ARG A 355 -1.50 3.72 6.55
C ARG A 355 -1.12 2.26 6.76
N ARG A 356 -1.92 1.32 6.26
CA ARG A 356 -1.63 -0.12 6.35
C ARG A 356 -0.37 -0.49 5.58
N LEU A 357 -0.18 0.07 4.38
CA LEU A 357 1.03 -0.14 3.59
C LEU A 357 2.27 0.40 4.31
N LEU A 358 2.21 1.59 4.90
CA LEU A 358 3.32 2.13 5.69
C LEU A 358 3.67 1.22 6.89
N THR A 359 2.65 0.74 7.61
CA THR A 359 2.85 -0.23 8.70
C THR A 359 3.46 -1.54 8.18
N HIS A 360 2.99 -2.05 7.04
CA HIS A 360 3.48 -3.27 6.42
C HIS A 360 4.99 -3.20 6.15
N GLU A 361 5.44 -2.14 5.48
CA GLU A 361 6.86 -1.95 5.16
C GLU A 361 7.71 -1.68 6.42
N TYR A 362 7.15 -1.02 7.43
CA TYR A 362 7.84 -0.84 8.70
C TYR A 362 8.01 -2.17 9.47
N ILE A 363 7.08 -3.11 9.33
CA ILE A 363 7.22 -4.44 9.93
C ILE A 363 8.35 -5.23 9.26
N HIS A 364 8.54 -5.09 7.95
CA HIS A 364 9.72 -5.65 7.27
C HIS A 364 11.01 -5.10 7.87
N HIS A 365 11.10 -3.79 8.10
CA HIS A 365 12.26 -3.20 8.77
C HIS A 365 12.55 -3.83 10.14
N ILE A 366 11.52 -4.02 10.97
CA ILE A 366 11.67 -4.63 12.30
C ILE A 366 12.21 -6.06 12.19
N PHE A 367 11.57 -6.90 11.37
CA PHE A 367 11.92 -8.32 11.30
C PHE A 367 13.21 -8.59 10.54
N ASP A 368 13.58 -7.76 9.57
CA ASP A 368 14.92 -7.81 8.95
C ASP A 368 16.02 -7.50 9.97
N GLY A 369 15.79 -6.53 10.85
CA GLY A 369 16.71 -6.23 11.97
C GLY A 369 16.86 -7.40 12.94
N LEU A 370 15.75 -8.05 13.29
CA LEU A 370 15.76 -9.23 14.17
C LEU A 370 16.37 -10.49 13.51
N ALA A 371 16.24 -10.60 12.19
CA ALA A 371 16.80 -11.70 11.42
C ALA A 371 18.32 -11.60 11.24
N ASN A 372 18.95 -10.47 11.61
CA ASN A 372 20.41 -10.32 11.62
C ASN A 372 21.07 -10.78 10.31
N GLU A 373 20.64 -10.18 9.18
CA GLU A 373 21.09 -10.49 7.80
C GLU A 373 20.72 -11.88 7.27
N ARG A 374 19.98 -12.70 8.03
CA ARG A 374 19.47 -13.98 7.55
C ARG A 374 18.22 -13.79 6.72
N THR A 375 18.13 -14.55 5.64
CA THR A 375 16.92 -14.59 4.81
C THR A 375 15.80 -15.27 5.58
N LEU A 376 14.67 -14.57 5.69
CA LEU A 376 13.44 -15.13 6.23
C LEU A 376 12.62 -15.82 5.13
N PRO A 377 11.87 -16.89 5.45
CA PRO A 377 10.87 -17.45 4.55
C PRO A 377 9.81 -16.41 4.19
N ALA A 378 9.43 -16.33 2.91
CA ALA A 378 8.50 -15.30 2.42
C ALA A 378 7.14 -15.35 3.17
N TRP A 379 6.56 -16.54 3.38
CA TRP A 379 5.30 -16.66 4.15
C TRP A 379 5.41 -16.12 5.57
N LEU A 380 6.58 -16.25 6.22
CA LEU A 380 6.76 -15.79 7.60
C LEU A 380 6.86 -14.27 7.65
N THR A 381 7.68 -13.66 6.78
CA THR A 381 7.87 -12.20 6.76
C THR A 381 6.59 -11.49 6.32
N GLU A 382 5.98 -11.91 5.22
CA GLU A 382 4.75 -11.31 4.70
C GLU A 382 3.55 -11.59 5.63
N GLY A 383 3.49 -12.79 6.23
CA GLY A 383 2.47 -13.15 7.20
C GLY A 383 2.55 -12.33 8.49
N LEU A 384 3.77 -12.09 9.00
CA LEU A 384 4.00 -11.20 10.15
C LEU A 384 3.64 -9.76 9.82
N SER A 385 4.03 -9.28 8.62
CA SER A 385 3.63 -7.97 8.11
C SER A 385 2.10 -7.84 8.09
N LYS A 386 1.36 -8.79 7.49
CA LYS A 386 -0.12 -8.77 7.51
C LYS A 386 -0.69 -8.86 8.92
N TYR A 387 -0.13 -9.69 9.79
CA TYR A 387 -0.64 -9.90 11.16
C TYR A 387 -0.58 -8.61 11.98
N TYR A 388 0.60 -7.98 12.05
CA TYR A 388 0.78 -6.76 12.83
C TYR A 388 0.19 -5.52 12.14
N GLU A 389 0.10 -5.52 10.81
CA GLU A 389 -0.65 -4.53 10.05
C GLU A 389 -2.13 -4.51 10.48
N PHE A 390 -2.79 -5.67 10.56
CA PHE A 390 -4.16 -5.74 11.06
C PHE A 390 -4.27 -5.37 12.55
N ASP A 391 -3.40 -5.90 13.42
CA ASP A 391 -3.41 -5.58 14.86
C ASP A 391 -3.31 -4.07 15.12
N THR A 392 -2.39 -3.40 14.41
CA THR A 392 -2.18 -1.96 14.51
C THR A 392 -3.38 -1.19 13.96
N ALA A 393 -3.87 -1.58 12.77
CA ALA A 393 -4.96 -0.85 12.11
C ALA A 393 -6.30 -0.96 12.85
N LEU A 394 -6.56 -2.09 13.53
CA LEU A 394 -7.71 -2.28 14.41
C LEU A 394 -7.65 -1.43 15.69
N SER A 395 -6.47 -0.96 16.07
CA SER A 395 -6.27 0.01 17.16
C SER A 395 -6.25 1.47 16.66
N GLY A 396 -6.35 1.67 15.34
CA GLY A 396 -6.23 2.96 14.67
C GLY A 396 -7.57 3.69 14.50
N PRO A 397 -7.58 4.77 13.68
CA PRO A 397 -8.73 5.67 13.56
C PRO A 397 -9.92 5.09 12.77
N ARG A 398 -9.70 4.05 11.95
CA ARG A 398 -10.75 3.41 11.11
C ARG A 398 -10.70 1.88 11.24
N PRO A 399 -11.04 1.33 12.43
CA PRO A 399 -10.94 -0.10 12.68
C PRO A 399 -11.91 -0.91 11.80
N ASP A 400 -13.11 -0.41 11.53
CA ASP A 400 -14.11 -1.13 10.73
C ASP A 400 -13.68 -1.30 9.25
N ALA A 401 -13.09 -0.26 8.67
CA ALA A 401 -12.48 -0.33 7.33
C ALA A 401 -11.38 -1.40 7.25
N SER A 402 -10.60 -1.55 8.32
CA SER A 402 -9.55 -2.57 8.41
C SER A 402 -10.13 -3.97 8.64
N ARG A 403 -11.18 -4.08 9.46
CA ARG A 403 -11.88 -5.33 9.77
C ARG A 403 -12.45 -5.96 8.50
N LEU A 404 -13.02 -5.16 7.58
CA LEU A 404 -13.50 -5.66 6.28
C LEU A 404 -12.40 -6.39 5.48
N ARG A 405 -11.17 -5.85 5.43
CA ARG A 405 -10.05 -6.52 4.74
C ARG A 405 -9.56 -7.76 5.48
N GLN A 406 -9.50 -7.69 6.82
CA GLN A 406 -9.11 -8.82 7.66
C GLN A 406 -10.07 -10.01 7.44
N PHE A 407 -11.35 -9.70 7.40
CA PHE A 407 -12.43 -10.62 7.10
C PHE A 407 -12.30 -11.25 5.72
N ALA A 408 -12.10 -10.44 4.67
CA ALA A 408 -11.90 -10.95 3.32
C ALA A 408 -10.66 -11.85 3.20
N ALA A 409 -9.53 -11.49 3.84
CA ALA A 409 -8.33 -12.33 3.85
C ALA A 409 -8.59 -13.67 4.56
N THR A 410 -9.26 -13.62 5.71
CA THR A 410 -9.54 -14.82 6.50
C THR A 410 -10.49 -15.77 5.77
N ASP A 411 -11.58 -15.25 5.20
CA ASP A 411 -12.55 -16.05 4.44
C ASP A 411 -11.91 -16.67 3.20
N ARG A 412 -11.01 -15.94 2.52
CA ARG A 412 -10.26 -16.45 1.37
C ARG A 412 -9.39 -17.65 1.76
N ALA A 413 -8.56 -17.52 2.78
CA ALA A 413 -7.71 -18.61 3.25
C ALA A 413 -8.53 -19.80 3.76
N ARG A 414 -9.60 -19.55 4.52
CA ARG A 414 -10.51 -20.61 5.00
C ARG A 414 -11.18 -21.36 3.86
N THR A 415 -11.69 -20.65 2.85
CA THR A 415 -12.34 -21.25 1.68
C THR A 415 -11.35 -22.14 0.92
N ALA A 416 -10.11 -21.67 0.72
CA ALA A 416 -9.06 -22.47 0.10
C ALA A 416 -8.71 -23.71 0.95
N ALA A 417 -8.66 -23.60 2.28
CA ALA A 417 -8.46 -24.74 3.18
C ALA A 417 -9.55 -25.80 3.04
N GLN A 418 -10.82 -25.37 2.99
CA GLN A 418 -11.97 -26.26 2.82
C GLN A 418 -11.98 -26.95 1.44
N ALA A 419 -11.50 -26.26 0.41
CA ALA A 419 -11.35 -26.81 -0.94
C ALA A 419 -10.09 -27.68 -1.11
N GLY A 420 -9.19 -27.74 -0.13
CA GLY A 420 -7.89 -28.41 -0.26
C GLY A 420 -6.95 -27.72 -1.25
N ALA A 421 -7.09 -26.40 -1.41
CA ALA A 421 -6.40 -25.58 -2.40
C ALA A 421 -5.33 -24.64 -1.81
N LEU A 422 -4.99 -24.79 -0.53
CA LEU A 422 -3.87 -24.07 0.08
C LEU A 422 -2.55 -24.44 -0.60
N PHE A 423 -1.61 -23.50 -0.59
CA PHE A 423 -0.23 -23.81 -0.91
C PHE A 423 0.37 -24.67 0.21
N SER A 424 1.49 -25.34 -0.07
CA SER A 424 2.33 -25.80 1.03
C SER A 424 3.17 -24.63 1.54
N LEU A 425 3.51 -24.63 2.83
CA LEU A 425 4.40 -23.61 3.39
C LEU A 425 5.74 -23.59 2.66
N ALA A 426 6.26 -24.77 2.28
CA ALA A 426 7.46 -24.91 1.46
C ALA A 426 7.35 -24.18 0.11
N ALA A 427 6.19 -24.22 -0.54
CA ALA A 427 5.94 -23.50 -1.80
C ALA A 427 5.81 -21.97 -1.61
N LEU A 428 5.73 -21.51 -0.36
CA LEU A 428 5.68 -20.10 0.02
C LEU A 428 6.97 -19.64 0.74
N GLU A 429 8.04 -20.44 0.78
CA GLU A 429 9.30 -20.05 1.42
C GLU A 429 10.14 -19.09 0.57
N SER A 430 10.14 -19.28 -0.75
CA SER A 430 11.00 -18.56 -1.69
C SER A 430 10.47 -17.16 -2.00
N GLN A 431 11.25 -16.12 -1.68
CA GLN A 431 10.91 -14.74 -2.04
C GLN A 431 10.87 -14.53 -3.56
N SER A 432 11.71 -15.25 -4.31
CA SER A 432 11.69 -15.20 -5.77
C SER A 432 10.37 -15.73 -6.32
N ASP A 433 9.93 -16.89 -5.82
CA ASP A 433 8.68 -17.50 -6.26
C ASP A 433 7.48 -16.65 -5.83
N TRP A 434 7.50 -16.14 -4.60
CA TRP A 434 6.50 -15.21 -4.07
C TRP A 434 6.30 -13.99 -4.97
N ASN A 435 7.40 -13.35 -5.40
CA ASN A 435 7.37 -12.16 -6.25
C ASN A 435 7.03 -12.48 -7.73
N SER A 436 7.25 -13.72 -8.17
CA SER A 436 7.03 -14.13 -9.56
C SER A 436 5.58 -14.51 -9.89
N ARG A 437 4.74 -14.72 -8.87
CA ARG A 437 3.32 -15.06 -9.05
C ARG A 437 2.58 -13.86 -9.64
N THR A 438 1.75 -14.11 -10.65
CA THR A 438 1.05 -13.06 -11.42
C THR A 438 -0.45 -13.24 -11.47
N ASP A 439 -0.96 -14.45 -11.19
CA ASP A 439 -2.38 -14.69 -11.05
C ASP A 439 -2.93 -13.95 -9.83
N ARG A 440 -4.01 -13.18 -10.00
CA ARG A 440 -4.53 -12.31 -8.95
C ARG A 440 -5.14 -13.08 -7.79
N ASP A 441 -5.75 -14.24 -8.06
CA ASP A 441 -6.37 -15.05 -7.01
C ASP A 441 -5.30 -15.80 -6.22
N GLU A 442 -4.27 -16.33 -6.89
CA GLU A 442 -3.11 -16.93 -6.22
C GLU A 442 -2.33 -15.91 -5.38
N LEU A 443 -2.10 -14.70 -5.92
CA LEU A 443 -1.49 -13.59 -5.20
C LEU A 443 -2.31 -13.22 -3.97
N ALA A 444 -3.62 -13.07 -4.10
CA ALA A 444 -4.45 -12.76 -2.95
C ALA A 444 -4.48 -13.90 -1.91
N LEU A 445 -4.42 -15.15 -2.37
CA LEU A 445 -4.40 -16.33 -1.51
C LEU A 445 -3.08 -16.48 -0.75
N GLN A 446 -1.92 -16.27 -1.38
CA GLN A 446 -0.62 -16.45 -0.70
C GLN A 446 -0.49 -15.52 0.53
N TYR A 447 -0.93 -14.27 0.40
CA TYR A 447 -0.93 -13.29 1.49
C TYR A 447 -1.95 -13.66 2.57
N ALA A 448 -3.14 -14.10 2.17
CA ALA A 448 -4.19 -14.52 3.09
C ALA A 448 -3.79 -15.77 3.90
N GLU A 449 -3.17 -16.75 3.23
CA GLU A 449 -2.67 -17.98 3.84
C GLU A 449 -1.52 -17.70 4.80
N ALA A 450 -0.53 -16.91 4.38
CA ALA A 450 0.58 -16.49 5.23
C ALA A 450 0.10 -15.75 6.49
N TYR A 451 -0.85 -14.82 6.34
CA TYR A 451 -1.50 -14.15 7.46
C TYR A 451 -2.13 -15.16 8.44
N MET A 452 -2.93 -16.11 7.93
CA MET A 452 -3.59 -17.09 8.78
C MET A 452 -2.63 -18.11 9.40
N ALA A 453 -1.52 -18.43 8.74
CA ALA A 453 -0.47 -19.30 9.29
C ALA A 453 0.23 -18.62 10.49
N VAL A 454 0.57 -17.33 10.36
CA VAL A 454 1.14 -16.55 11.48
C VAL A 454 0.10 -16.31 12.58
N ARG A 455 -1.17 -16.10 12.23
CA ARG A 455 -2.25 -16.02 13.21
C ARG A 455 -2.40 -17.31 13.99
N PHE A 456 -2.42 -18.46 13.32
CA PHE A 456 -2.45 -19.78 13.97
C PHE A 456 -1.25 -19.95 14.91
N LEU A 457 -0.05 -19.60 14.45
CA LEU A 457 1.17 -19.65 15.24
C LEU A 457 1.04 -18.83 16.53
N ASN A 458 0.67 -17.55 16.41
CA ASN A 458 0.63 -16.62 17.53
C ASN A 458 -0.54 -16.90 18.49
N GLU A 459 -1.71 -17.29 17.98
CA GLU A 459 -2.89 -17.57 18.81
C GLU A 459 -2.80 -18.92 19.53
N THR A 460 -2.09 -19.90 18.95
CA THR A 460 -2.01 -21.25 19.50
C THR A 460 -0.81 -21.45 20.42
N TYR A 461 0.35 -20.90 20.04
CA TYR A 461 1.62 -21.16 20.74
C TYR A 461 2.12 -19.96 21.57
N GLY A 462 1.49 -18.80 21.41
CA GLY A 462 1.76 -17.60 22.18
C GLY A 462 1.98 -16.38 21.29
N PRO A 463 1.62 -15.17 21.75
CA PRO A 463 1.56 -13.98 20.91
C PRO A 463 2.91 -13.55 20.31
N LEU A 464 4.02 -14.07 20.83
CA LEU A 464 5.37 -13.79 20.34
C LEU A 464 5.96 -14.89 19.46
N SER A 465 5.28 -16.03 19.28
CA SER A 465 5.86 -17.21 18.62
C SER A 465 6.42 -16.92 17.22
N GLY A 466 5.73 -16.12 16.40
CA GLY A 466 6.25 -15.70 15.10
C GLY A 466 7.49 -14.81 15.19
N LYS A 467 7.56 -13.91 16.17
CA LYS A 467 8.74 -13.09 16.43
C LYS A 467 9.90 -13.94 16.95
N ASP A 468 9.63 -14.89 17.84
CA ASP A 468 10.65 -15.80 18.38
C ASP A 468 11.24 -16.69 17.30
N MET A 469 10.42 -17.15 16.33
CA MET A 469 10.91 -17.85 15.14
C MET A 469 11.90 -17.01 14.34
N VAL A 470 11.61 -15.72 14.13
CA VAL A 470 12.53 -14.80 13.43
C VAL A 470 13.86 -14.68 14.18
N VAL A 471 13.81 -14.53 15.52
CA VAL A 471 15.00 -14.45 16.35
C VAL A 471 15.84 -15.74 16.28
N GLU A 472 15.21 -16.91 16.30
CA GLU A 472 15.92 -18.19 16.13
C GLU A 472 16.58 -18.31 14.75
N ILE A 473 15.90 -17.88 13.69
CA ILE A 473 16.50 -17.82 12.35
C ILE A 473 17.70 -16.86 12.35
N GLY A 474 17.58 -15.70 13.00
CA GLY A 474 18.68 -14.73 13.13
C GLY A 474 19.90 -15.27 13.89
N ARG A 475 19.70 -16.26 14.78
CA ARG A 475 20.77 -17.02 15.45
C ARG A 475 21.38 -18.12 14.58
N GLY A 476 20.83 -18.35 13.38
CA GLY A 476 21.31 -19.33 12.41
C GLY A 476 20.53 -20.64 12.38
N SER A 477 19.41 -20.75 13.10
CA SER A 477 18.53 -21.93 13.05
C SER A 477 17.84 -22.05 11.69
N SER A 478 17.61 -23.29 11.25
CA SER A 478 16.78 -23.55 10.07
C SER A 478 15.31 -23.26 10.36
N LEU A 479 14.48 -23.06 9.32
CA LEU A 479 13.03 -22.90 9.50
C LEU A 479 12.41 -24.05 10.31
N SER A 480 12.81 -25.29 10.00
CA SER A 480 12.28 -26.47 10.71
C SER A 480 12.67 -26.46 12.18
N ASP A 481 13.91 -26.07 12.51
CA ASP A 481 14.37 -25.98 13.90
C ASP A 481 13.66 -24.84 14.64
N SER A 482 13.48 -23.68 13.99
CA SER A 482 12.79 -22.54 14.58
C SER A 482 11.31 -22.83 14.84
N ILE A 483 10.61 -23.52 13.94
CA ILE A 483 9.22 -23.99 14.18
C ILE A 483 9.19 -24.96 15.35
N LYS A 484 10.13 -25.91 15.41
CA LYS A 484 10.20 -26.87 16.49
C LYS A 484 10.49 -26.22 17.84
N ALA A 485 11.35 -25.22 17.87
CA ALA A 485 11.63 -24.42 19.06
C ALA A 485 10.38 -23.65 19.53
N ALA A 486 9.65 -23.01 18.61
CA ALA A 486 8.50 -22.18 18.93
C ALA A 486 7.22 -22.97 19.27
N THR A 487 7.04 -24.16 18.67
CA THR A 487 5.77 -24.92 18.74
C THR A 487 5.90 -26.30 19.35
N GLY A 488 7.12 -26.84 19.44
CA GLY A 488 7.37 -28.24 19.79
C GLY A 488 7.06 -29.24 18.66
N LEU A 489 6.69 -28.77 17.47
CA LEU A 489 6.28 -29.61 16.34
C LEU A 489 7.31 -29.59 15.21
N ASP A 490 7.43 -30.71 14.49
CA ASP A 490 8.12 -30.69 13.20
C ASP A 490 7.26 -29.94 12.15
N LEU A 491 7.90 -29.29 11.17
CA LEU A 491 7.24 -28.41 10.19
C LEU A 491 6.01 -29.05 9.52
N GLY A 492 6.11 -30.30 9.02
CA GLY A 492 4.97 -30.97 8.37
C GLY A 492 3.80 -31.26 9.34
N VAL A 493 4.08 -31.44 10.63
CA VAL A 493 3.05 -31.61 11.67
C VAL A 493 2.39 -30.27 11.97
N PHE A 494 3.17 -29.19 12.07
CA PHE A 494 2.65 -27.83 12.22
C PHE A 494 1.70 -27.48 11.08
N GLU A 495 2.12 -27.67 9.82
CA GLU A 495 1.33 -27.40 8.63
C GLU A 495 0.03 -28.23 8.59
N SER A 496 0.11 -29.51 8.93
CA SER A 496 -1.07 -30.38 9.03
C SER A 496 -2.05 -29.94 10.14
N GLN A 497 -1.55 -29.33 11.21
CA GLN A 497 -2.40 -28.78 12.27
C GLN A 497 -3.01 -27.44 11.85
N PHE A 498 -2.22 -26.55 11.24
CA PHE A 498 -2.69 -25.30 10.65
C PHE A 498 -3.85 -25.53 9.68
N ASN A 499 -3.70 -26.43 8.71
CA ASN A 499 -4.74 -26.73 7.72
C ASN A 499 -6.03 -27.21 8.39
N ARG A 500 -5.92 -28.11 9.38
CA ARG A 500 -7.10 -28.61 10.13
C ARG A 500 -7.76 -27.55 10.99
N TRP A 501 -6.97 -26.66 11.59
CA TRP A 501 -7.46 -25.52 12.36
C TRP A 501 -8.23 -24.56 11.44
N LEU A 502 -7.65 -24.20 10.29
CA LEU A 502 -8.21 -23.22 9.37
C LEU A 502 -9.54 -23.67 8.76
N VAL A 503 -9.69 -24.96 8.40
CA VAL A 503 -10.96 -25.54 7.90
C VAL A 503 -12.14 -25.27 8.85
N LYS A 504 -11.88 -25.35 10.16
CA LYS A 504 -12.88 -25.22 11.23
C LYS A 504 -12.87 -23.84 11.89
N TRP A 505 -11.98 -22.95 11.44
CA TRP A 505 -11.78 -21.68 12.09
C TRP A 505 -13.01 -20.79 11.94
N GLU A 506 -13.39 -20.14 13.03
CA GLU A 506 -14.48 -19.17 13.08
C GLU A 506 -13.96 -17.90 13.75
N ASP A 507 -14.34 -16.76 13.18
CA ASP A 507 -13.97 -15.48 13.77
C ASP A 507 -14.79 -15.25 15.03
N ARG A 508 -14.13 -15.23 16.19
CA ARG A 508 -14.79 -14.98 17.47
C ARG A 508 -15.39 -13.59 17.55
N GLU A 509 -14.88 -12.62 16.79
CA GLU A 509 -15.37 -11.25 16.77
C GLU A 509 -16.60 -11.06 15.88
N ARG A 510 -16.91 -12.01 14.99
CA ARG A 510 -18.14 -11.98 14.20
C ARG A 510 -19.39 -12.36 14.99
N GLY A 511 -19.23 -12.92 16.20
CA GLY A 511 -20.32 -13.57 16.93
C GLY A 511 -20.85 -14.80 16.16
N PRO A 512 -21.75 -15.60 16.78
CA PRO A 512 -22.49 -16.63 16.07
C PRO A 512 -23.45 -16.08 15.01
#